data_AF-A0A7D6C5T6-F1
#
_entry.id   AF-A0A7D6C5T6-F1
#
_cell.length_a   1.000
_cell.length_b   1.000
_cell.length_c   1.000
_cell.angle_alpha   90.00
_cell.angle_beta   90.00
_cell.angle_gamma   90.00
#
_symmetry.space_group_name_H-M   'P 1'
#
loop_
_entity.id
_entity.type
_entity.pdbx_description
1 polymer ?
#
loop_
_entity_poly.entity_id
_entity_poly.type
_entity_poly.pdbx_seq_one_letter_code
_entity_poly.pdbx_strand_id
1 'polypeptide(L)'
;MVAEWIEPLAASGAGALVAAAATDGWQNARASVTDLIRRRRGDERAALVERALDDTAARVEQAEPAAREQQRELLLTGWQTLLSDLLAEHSGGDERSDIAEELRTLVEEVTTALPVAGQRWVQNVTISGASIGQTVMGGSIVNHSPLR
;
A
#
# COMPACT_ATOMS: atom_id res chain seq x y z
N MET A 1 -13.52 21.03 -12.28
CA MET A 1 -12.19 21.02 -11.65
C MET A 1 -12.26 19.97 -10.56
N VAL A 2 -11.51 18.87 -10.68
CA VAL A 2 -11.45 17.86 -9.60
C VAL A 2 -10.71 18.52 -8.44
N ALA A 3 -11.23 18.40 -7.22
CA ALA A 3 -10.65 19.05 -6.07
C ALA A 3 -9.23 18.52 -5.81
N GLU A 4 -8.28 19.40 -5.50
CA GLU A 4 -6.84 19.10 -5.41
C GLU A 4 -6.50 18.03 -4.36
N TRP A 5 -7.40 17.79 -3.40
CA TRP A 5 -7.25 16.81 -2.32
C TRP A 5 -7.69 15.38 -2.71
N ILE A 6 -8.47 15.20 -3.79
CA ILE A 6 -9.06 13.91 -4.16
C ILE A 6 -7.97 12.93 -4.61
N GLU A 7 -7.13 13.35 -5.56
CA GLU A 7 -6.05 12.52 -6.10
C GLU A 7 -5.08 11.98 -5.04
N PRO A 8 -4.51 12.80 -4.14
CA PRO A 8 -3.58 12.29 -3.12
C PRO A 8 -4.26 11.33 -2.13
N LEU A 9 -5.53 11.56 -1.78
CA LEU A 9 -6.27 10.64 -0.91
C LEU A 9 -6.57 9.32 -1.62
N ALA A 10 -7.01 9.37 -2.88
CA ALA A 10 -7.25 8.19 -3.70
C ALA A 10 -5.98 7.37 -3.94
N ALA A 11 -4.84 8.03 -4.20
CA ALA A 11 -3.55 7.38 -4.34
C ALA A 11 -3.11 6.69 -3.04
N SER A 12 -3.33 7.33 -1.89
CA SER A 12 -3.06 6.73 -0.57
C SER A 12 -3.95 5.51 -0.31
N GLY A 13 -5.23 5.61 -0.63
CA GLY A 13 -6.20 4.51 -0.58
C GLY A 13 -5.79 3.31 -1.44
N ALA A 14 -5.44 3.57 -2.70
CA ALA A 14 -4.96 2.54 -3.63
C ALA A 14 -3.68 1.87 -3.12
N GLY A 15 -2.73 2.67 -2.62
CA GLY A 15 -1.49 2.18 -2.01
C GLY A 15 -1.72 1.25 -0.83
N ALA A 16 -2.57 1.66 0.11
CA ALA A 16 -2.94 0.87 1.28
C ALA A 16 -3.61 -0.45 0.87
N LEU A 17 -4.55 -0.40 -0.06
CA LEU A 17 -5.27 -1.58 -0.56
C LEU A 17 -4.34 -2.60 -1.21
N VAL A 18 -3.50 -2.16 -2.15
CA VAL A 18 -2.58 -3.04 -2.88
C VAL A 18 -1.50 -3.61 -1.95
N ALA A 19 -1.06 -2.85 -0.94
CA ALA A 19 -0.16 -3.36 0.08
C ALA A 19 -0.83 -4.41 0.97
N ALA A 20 -2.10 -4.20 1.37
CA ALA A 20 -2.85 -5.12 2.20
C ALA A 20 -3.09 -6.46 1.52
N ALA A 21 -3.26 -6.46 0.18
CA ALA A 21 -3.52 -7.66 -0.62
C ALA A 21 -2.46 -8.76 -0.51
N ALA A 22 -1.23 -8.43 -0.07
CA ALA A 22 -0.15 -9.39 0.17
C ALA A 22 -0.04 -9.83 1.64
N THR A 23 -1.00 -9.46 2.49
CA THR A 23 -0.92 -9.62 3.95
C THR A 23 -2.18 -10.24 4.53
N ASP A 24 -2.08 -10.70 5.78
CA ASP A 24 -3.25 -11.20 6.53
C ASP A 24 -4.30 -10.10 6.78
N GLY A 25 -3.91 -8.82 6.67
CA GLY A 25 -4.83 -7.67 6.76
C GLY A 25 -5.76 -7.51 5.56
N TRP A 26 -5.57 -8.29 4.48
CA TRP A 26 -6.35 -8.19 3.25
C TRP A 26 -7.86 -8.30 3.45
N GLN A 27 -8.31 -9.28 4.26
CA GLN A 27 -9.74 -9.54 4.42
C GLN A 27 -10.47 -8.36 5.08
N ASN A 28 -9.82 -7.68 6.02
CA ASN A 28 -10.37 -6.49 6.66
C ASN A 28 -10.45 -5.33 5.67
N ALA A 29 -9.36 -5.06 4.92
CA ALA A 29 -9.34 -4.02 3.89
C ALA A 29 -10.42 -4.25 2.82
N ARG A 30 -10.56 -5.48 2.34
CA ARG A 30 -11.56 -5.91 1.36
C ARG A 30 -12.98 -5.66 1.87
N ALA A 31 -13.27 -6.05 3.12
CA ALA A 31 -14.57 -5.87 3.73
C ALA A 31 -14.92 -4.38 3.86
N SER A 32 -14.00 -3.57 4.36
CA SER A 32 -14.21 -2.12 4.54
C SER A 32 -14.47 -1.39 3.22
N VAL A 33 -13.71 -1.69 2.16
CA VAL A 33 -13.94 -1.08 0.83
C VAL A 33 -15.26 -1.56 0.22
N THR A 34 -15.58 -2.85 0.35
CA THR A 34 -16.85 -3.38 -0.16
C THR A 34 -18.04 -2.71 0.53
N ASP A 35 -17.97 -2.52 1.84
CA ASP A 35 -19.03 -1.85 2.60
C ASP A 35 -19.12 -0.36 2.28
N LEU A 36 -17.98 0.32 2.12
CA LEU A 36 -17.94 1.72 1.65
C LEU A 36 -18.67 1.86 0.30
N ILE A 37 -18.36 1.01 -0.68
CA ILE A 37 -19.03 1.04 -1.99
C ILE A 37 -20.51 0.70 -1.86
N ARG A 38 -20.88 -0.26 -1.02
CA ARG A 38 -22.28 -0.63 -0.78
C ARG A 38 -23.09 0.56 -0.28
N ARG A 39 -22.56 1.29 0.71
CA ARG A 39 -23.23 2.47 1.29
C ARG A 39 -23.39 3.63 0.30
N ARG A 40 -22.46 3.78 -0.65
CA ARG A 40 -22.43 4.93 -1.58
C ARG A 40 -23.07 4.64 -2.93
N ARG A 41 -22.82 3.46 -3.50
CA ARG A 41 -23.23 3.07 -4.86
C ARG A 41 -24.14 1.82 -4.91
N GLY A 42 -24.51 1.24 -3.76
CA GLY A 42 -25.43 0.11 -3.65
C GLY A 42 -24.81 -1.28 -3.87
N ASP A 43 -25.61 -2.32 -3.64
CA ASP A 43 -25.17 -3.72 -3.60
C ASP A 43 -24.61 -4.24 -4.93
N GLU A 44 -25.23 -3.85 -6.06
CA GLU A 44 -24.77 -4.29 -7.38
C GLU A 44 -23.33 -3.81 -7.66
N ARG A 45 -23.05 -2.54 -7.33
CA ARG A 45 -21.71 -1.98 -7.50
C ARG A 45 -20.73 -2.58 -6.51
N ALA A 46 -21.17 -2.82 -5.27
CA ALA A 46 -20.35 -3.50 -4.27
C ALA A 46 -19.92 -4.89 -4.74
N ALA A 47 -20.82 -5.69 -5.31
CA ALA A 47 -20.51 -7.03 -5.82
C ALA A 47 -19.55 -7.02 -7.04
N LEU A 48 -19.53 -5.94 -7.84
CA LEU A 48 -18.55 -5.76 -8.91
C LEU A 48 -17.17 -5.40 -8.35
N VAL A 49 -17.12 -4.49 -7.39
CA VAL A 49 -15.86 -4.09 -6.73
C VAL A 49 -15.28 -5.24 -5.93
N GLU A 50 -16.12 -6.02 -5.25
CA GLU A 50 -15.71 -7.20 -4.50
C GLU A 50 -14.99 -8.23 -5.38
N ARG A 51 -15.51 -8.49 -6.59
CA ARG A 51 -14.82 -9.34 -7.58
C ARG A 51 -13.51 -8.74 -8.05
N ALA A 52 -13.43 -7.42 -8.22
CA ALA A 52 -12.18 -6.74 -8.58
C ALA A 52 -11.14 -6.78 -7.44
N LEU A 53 -11.58 -6.75 -6.19
CA LEU A 53 -10.73 -6.96 -5.01
C LEU A 53 -10.18 -8.39 -5.04
N ASP A 54 -11.01 -9.40 -5.28
CA ASP A 54 -10.57 -10.80 -5.38
C ASP A 54 -9.51 -10.99 -6.49
N ASP A 55 -9.72 -10.39 -7.66
CA ASP A 55 -8.73 -10.38 -8.76
C ASP A 55 -7.43 -9.65 -8.36
N THR A 56 -7.52 -8.57 -7.57
CA THR A 56 -6.35 -7.85 -7.06
C THR A 56 -5.47 -8.74 -6.18
N ALA A 57 -6.07 -9.45 -5.22
CA ALA A 57 -5.32 -10.37 -4.36
C ALA A 57 -4.70 -11.52 -5.15
N ALA A 58 -5.48 -12.14 -6.05
CA ALA A 58 -4.99 -13.23 -6.90
C ALA A 58 -3.81 -12.79 -7.75
N ARG A 59 -3.88 -11.59 -8.35
CA ARG A 59 -2.78 -11.02 -9.13
C ARG A 59 -1.55 -10.80 -8.24
N VAL A 60 -1.69 -10.12 -7.10
CA VAL A 60 -0.56 -9.85 -6.20
C VAL A 60 0.14 -11.14 -5.76
N GLU A 61 -0.62 -12.19 -5.46
CA GLU A 61 -0.11 -13.51 -5.08
C GLU A 61 0.62 -14.22 -6.23
N GLN A 62 0.04 -14.19 -7.44
CA GLN A 62 0.55 -14.91 -8.61
C GLN A 62 1.65 -14.14 -9.38
N ALA A 63 2.01 -12.94 -8.92
CA ALA A 63 2.96 -12.08 -9.62
C ALA A 63 4.38 -12.67 -9.60
N GLU A 64 4.90 -13.00 -10.78
CA GLU A 64 6.30 -13.37 -10.96
C GLU A 64 7.23 -12.21 -10.51
N PRO A 65 8.39 -12.51 -9.90
CA PRO A 65 9.29 -11.46 -9.37
C PRO A 65 9.68 -10.39 -10.40
N ALA A 66 9.83 -10.77 -11.68
CA ALA A 66 10.19 -9.86 -12.76
C ALA A 66 9.04 -8.95 -13.23
N ALA A 67 7.79 -9.34 -12.99
CA ALA A 67 6.58 -8.60 -13.39
C ALA A 67 5.86 -7.94 -12.20
N ARG A 68 6.29 -8.22 -10.96
CA ARG A 68 5.64 -7.78 -9.73
C ARG A 68 5.47 -6.26 -9.65
N GLU A 69 6.49 -5.49 -10.01
CA GLU A 69 6.41 -4.02 -9.93
C GLU A 69 5.45 -3.46 -10.98
N GLN A 70 5.57 -3.91 -12.24
CA GLN A 70 4.65 -3.50 -13.30
C GLN A 70 3.19 -3.82 -12.94
N GLN A 71 2.95 -5.01 -12.40
CA GLN A 71 1.61 -5.41 -12.01
C GLN A 71 1.08 -4.60 -10.83
N ARG A 72 1.95 -4.29 -9.86
CA ARG A 72 1.63 -3.41 -8.73
C ARG A 72 1.24 -2.02 -9.23
N GLU A 73 1.99 -1.42 -10.15
CA GLU A 73 1.67 -0.12 -10.75
C GLU A 73 0.29 -0.13 -11.45
N LEU A 74 -0.01 -1.17 -12.23
CA LEU A 74 -1.31 -1.31 -12.91
C LEU A 74 -2.47 -1.38 -11.91
N LEU A 75 -2.30 -2.12 -10.82
CA LEU A 75 -3.31 -2.21 -9.75
C LEU A 75 -3.46 -0.86 -9.04
N LEU A 76 -2.36 -0.17 -8.74
CA LEU A 76 -2.39 1.16 -8.12
C LEU A 76 -3.17 2.15 -8.97
N THR A 77 -2.89 2.23 -10.27
CA THR A 77 -3.61 3.14 -11.18
C THR A 77 -5.10 2.82 -11.23
N GLY A 78 -5.47 1.54 -11.36
CA GLY A 78 -6.88 1.14 -11.44
C GLY A 78 -7.67 1.49 -10.17
N TRP A 79 -7.09 1.24 -9.00
CA TRP A 79 -7.72 1.57 -7.72
C TRP A 79 -7.75 3.07 -7.44
N GLN A 80 -6.70 3.80 -7.81
CA GLN A 80 -6.67 5.26 -7.70
C GLN A 80 -7.81 5.89 -8.51
N THR A 81 -7.98 5.49 -9.78
CA THR A 81 -9.09 5.99 -10.60
C THR A 81 -10.45 5.71 -9.96
N LEU A 82 -10.69 4.47 -9.50
CA LEU A 82 -11.97 4.10 -8.89
C LEU A 82 -12.27 4.93 -7.64
N LEU A 83 -11.28 5.13 -6.78
CA LEU A 83 -11.42 5.90 -5.54
C LEU A 83 -11.55 7.40 -5.81
N SER A 84 -10.82 7.95 -6.79
CA SER A 84 -10.97 9.33 -7.25
C SER A 84 -12.39 9.58 -7.74
N ASP A 85 -12.95 8.69 -8.57
CA ASP A 85 -14.32 8.77 -9.06
C ASP A 85 -15.33 8.70 -7.90
N LEU A 86 -15.11 7.79 -6.95
CA LEU A 86 -15.96 7.63 -5.78
C LEU A 86 -16.01 8.92 -4.94
N LEU A 87 -14.85 9.51 -4.66
CA LEU A 87 -14.72 10.77 -3.93
C LEU A 87 -15.35 11.93 -4.69
N ALA A 88 -15.11 12.03 -6.00
CA ALA A 88 -15.65 13.11 -6.83
C ALA A 88 -17.19 13.07 -6.87
N GLU A 89 -17.80 11.89 -6.91
CA GLU A 89 -19.25 11.71 -6.93
C GLU A 89 -19.93 12.06 -5.59
N HIS A 90 -19.30 11.75 -4.46
CA HIS A 90 -19.99 11.77 -3.15
C HIS A 90 -19.50 12.84 -2.19
N SER A 91 -18.33 13.46 -2.42
CA SER A 91 -17.79 14.48 -1.51
C SER A 91 -18.47 15.84 -1.61
N GLY A 92 -19.19 16.10 -2.71
CA GLY A 92 -19.70 17.43 -3.02
C GLY A 92 -18.59 18.49 -3.18
N GLY A 93 -17.32 18.07 -3.29
CA GLY A 93 -16.15 18.95 -3.34
C GLY A 93 -15.57 19.33 -1.98
N ASP A 94 -16.15 18.91 -0.85
CA ASP A 94 -15.63 19.17 0.49
C ASP A 94 -14.66 18.07 0.95
N GLU A 95 -13.45 18.48 1.32
CA GLU A 95 -12.41 17.58 1.86
C GLU A 95 -12.80 16.95 3.20
N ARG A 96 -13.72 17.57 3.95
CA ARG A 96 -14.25 17.08 5.24
C ARG A 96 -15.54 16.29 5.09
N SER A 97 -15.86 15.87 3.86
CA SER A 97 -16.99 14.99 3.61
C SER A 97 -16.81 13.66 4.36
N ASP A 98 -17.94 13.06 4.73
CA ASP A 98 -18.02 11.77 5.40
C ASP A 98 -17.24 10.68 4.64
N ILE A 99 -17.33 10.68 3.30
CA ILE A 99 -16.61 9.74 2.46
C ILE A 99 -15.09 9.92 2.49
N ALA A 100 -14.62 11.17 2.57
CA ALA A 100 -13.20 11.46 2.64
C ALA A 100 -12.64 11.01 3.99
N GLU A 101 -13.35 11.26 5.08
CA GLU A 101 -12.98 10.78 6.42
C GLU A 101 -13.00 9.26 6.51
N GLU A 102 -14.04 8.59 6.00
CA GLU A 102 -14.11 7.13 5.97
C GLU A 102 -12.93 6.51 5.22
N LEU A 103 -12.54 7.10 4.08
CA LEU A 103 -11.39 6.61 3.33
C LEU A 103 -10.06 6.89 4.06
N ARG A 104 -9.91 8.04 4.73
CA ARG A 104 -8.72 8.32 5.57
C ARG A 104 -8.59 7.32 6.71
N THR A 105 -9.67 7.06 7.43
CA THR A 105 -9.70 6.06 8.51
C THR A 105 -9.32 4.68 7.98
N LEU A 106 -9.88 4.27 6.84
CA LEU A 106 -9.52 2.99 6.22
C LEU A 106 -8.02 2.93 5.88
N VAL A 107 -7.46 3.99 5.29
CA VAL A 107 -6.03 4.07 4.98
C VAL A 107 -5.19 3.95 6.26
N GLU A 108 -5.56 4.65 7.33
CA GLU A 108 -4.83 4.62 8.59
C GLU A 108 -4.89 3.24 9.27
N GLU A 109 -6.06 2.61 9.30
CA GLU A 109 -6.26 1.27 9.84
C GLU A 109 -5.43 0.23 9.08
N VAL A 110 -5.50 0.28 7.75
CA VAL A 110 -4.76 -0.64 6.89
C VAL A 110 -3.26 -0.42 7.05
N THR A 111 -2.79 0.82 6.97
CA THR A 111 -1.35 1.12 7.06
C THR A 111 -0.75 0.77 8.43
N THR A 112 -1.53 0.90 9.50
CA THR A 112 -1.14 0.49 10.85
C THR A 112 -1.10 -1.04 11.00
N ALA A 113 -2.00 -1.75 10.34
CA ALA A 113 -2.05 -3.22 10.34
C ALA A 113 -1.03 -3.87 9.40
N LEU A 114 -0.51 -3.13 8.41
CA LEU A 114 0.55 -3.62 7.54
C LEU A 114 1.78 -3.95 8.38
N PRO A 115 2.42 -5.12 8.15
CA PRO A 115 3.76 -5.32 8.66
C PRO A 115 4.59 -4.14 8.15
N VAL A 116 5.32 -3.45 9.04
CA VAL A 116 6.37 -2.52 8.62
C VAL A 116 7.14 -3.27 7.56
N ALA A 117 7.12 -2.77 6.31
CA ALA A 117 7.81 -3.41 5.20
C ALA A 117 9.25 -3.52 5.66
N GLY A 118 9.58 -4.69 6.21
CA GLY A 118 10.88 -4.96 6.75
C GLY A 118 11.74 -4.90 5.52
N GLN A 119 12.42 -3.79 5.31
CA GLN A 119 13.49 -3.74 4.35
C GLN A 119 14.45 -4.79 4.85
N ARG A 120 14.33 -6.00 4.31
CA ARG A 120 15.19 -7.12 4.63
C ARG A 120 16.48 -6.82 3.90
N TRP A 121 17.27 -5.95 4.50
CA TRP A 121 18.62 -5.66 4.07
C TRP A 121 19.44 -6.94 4.27
N VAL A 122 19.72 -7.65 3.18
CA VAL A 122 20.61 -8.81 3.20
C VAL A 122 21.99 -8.34 2.77
N GLN A 123 22.92 -8.28 3.72
CA GLN A 123 24.32 -8.00 3.43
C GLN A 123 25.10 -9.32 3.36
N ASN A 124 25.51 -9.72 2.17
CA ASN A 124 26.43 -10.85 1.97
C ASN A 124 27.87 -10.32 2.01
N VAL A 125 28.64 -10.73 3.01
CA VAL A 125 30.04 -10.32 3.20
C VAL A 125 30.92 -11.56 3.11
N THR A 126 31.78 -11.62 2.09
CA THR A 126 32.79 -12.68 1.96
C THR A 126 34.17 -12.09 2.26
N ILE A 127 34.83 -12.61 3.30
CA ILE A 127 36.17 -12.19 3.72
C ILE A 127 37.10 -13.39 3.55
N SER A 128 38.28 -13.19 2.97
CA SER A 128 39.29 -14.23 2.78
C SER A 128 40.70 -13.72 3.10
N GLY A 129 41.62 -14.63 3.41
CA GLY A 129 42.99 -14.32 3.84
C GLY A 129 43.10 -13.86 5.30
N ALA A 130 44.23 -13.26 5.68
CA ALA A 130 44.46 -12.67 7.01
C ALA A 130 43.86 -11.26 7.10
N SER A 131 42.52 -11.19 7.06
CA SER A 131 41.76 -9.94 6.85
C SER A 131 40.75 -9.68 7.97
N ILE A 132 40.46 -8.41 8.23
CA ILE A 132 39.37 -7.98 9.12
C ILE A 132 38.30 -7.30 8.25
N GLY A 133 37.07 -7.83 8.26
CA GLY A 133 35.91 -7.17 7.67
C GLY A 133 35.00 -6.60 8.74
N GLN A 134 34.57 -5.35 8.54
CA GLN A 134 33.65 -4.64 9.42
C GLN A 134 32.53 -4.08 8.54
N THR A 135 31.29 -4.42 8.85
CA THR A 135 30.13 -3.94 8.08
C THR A 135 29.01 -3.50 9.01
N VAL A 136 28.30 -2.45 8.61
CA VAL A 136 27.15 -1.91 9.35
C VAL A 136 26.02 -1.61 8.37
N MET A 137 24.79 -1.92 8.79
CA MET A 137 23.58 -1.49 8.09
C MET A 137 22.87 -0.47 8.99
N GLY A 138 22.77 0.78 8.52
CA GLY A 138 22.08 1.85 9.24
C GLY A 138 22.89 2.57 10.34
N GLY A 139 24.23 2.61 10.25
CA GLY A 139 25.07 3.28 11.24
C GLY A 139 26.49 3.56 10.75
N SER A 140 27.40 3.93 11.65
CA SER A 140 28.80 4.26 11.34
C SER A 140 29.78 3.36 12.09
N ILE A 141 30.86 2.96 11.40
CA ILE A 141 32.01 2.29 12.01
C ILE A 141 33.09 3.33 12.25
N VAL A 142 33.53 3.48 13.49
CA VAL A 142 34.65 4.36 13.87
C VAL A 142 35.77 3.52 14.46
N ASN A 143 36.91 3.49 13.77
CA ASN A 143 38.10 2.78 14.21
C ASN A 143 39.08 3.75 14.88
N HIS A 144 39.47 3.45 16.12
CA HIS A 144 40.58 4.11 16.79
C HIS A 144 41.75 3.15 16.88
N SER A 145 42.94 3.59 16.45
CA SER A 145 44.18 2.88 16.77
C SER A 145 44.65 3.30 18.17
N PRO A 146 45.24 2.40 18.97
CA PRO A 146 45.91 2.81 20.19
C PRO A 146 47.08 3.75 19.84
N LEU A 147 47.19 4.87 20.57
CA LEU A 147 48.40 5.70 20.55
C LEU A 147 49.56 4.84 21.07
N ARG A 148 50.65 4.78 20.29
CA ARG A 148 51.87 4.01 20.62
C ARG A 148 52.53 4.50 21.90
#